data_AF-A0A3D3JDV0-F1
#
_entry.id   AF-A0A3D3JDV0-F1
#
_cell.length_a   1.000
_cell.length_b   1.000
_cell.length_c   1.000
_cell.angle_alpha   90.00
_cell.angle_beta   90.00
_cell.angle_gamma   90.00
#
_symmetry.space_group_name_H-M   'P 1'
#
loop_
_entity.id
_entity.type
_entity.pdbx_description
1 polymer ?
#
loop_
_entity_poly.entity_id
_entity_poly.type
_entity_poly.pdbx_seq_one_letter_code
_entity_poly.pdbx_strand_id
1 'polypeptide(L)'
;ERVRIDSISFEENPNGYPSVHESTRRRQLEFVEGEWYSEEKIIRSRASLMSLTTFEIATIDSMPGRRTTDSTIHLRVFTKNIKPYDVGANLLLYQ
;
A
#
# COMPACT_ATOMS: atom_id res chain seq x y z
N GLU A 1 -3.41 -16.10 17.19
CA GLU A 1 -2.44 -15.44 18.10
C GLU A 1 -2.36 -13.96 17.77
N ARG A 2 -1.93 -13.10 18.72
CA ARG A 2 -1.73 -11.67 18.43
C ARG A 2 -0.34 -11.47 17.87
N VAL A 3 -0.24 -10.79 16.73
CA VAL A 3 1.04 -10.49 16.08
C VAL A 3 1.29 -8.99 16.02
N ARG A 4 2.54 -8.58 16.20
CA ARG A 4 2.97 -7.17 16.03
C ARG A 4 3.55 -6.96 14.64
N ILE A 5 3.37 -5.74 14.13
CA ILE A 5 3.99 -5.29 12.90
C ILE A 5 5.45 -4.96 13.22
N ASP A 6 6.40 -5.73 12.69
CA ASP A 6 7.83 -5.49 12.89
C ASP A 6 8.35 -4.42 11.94
N SER A 7 7.99 -4.53 10.66
CA SER A 7 8.39 -3.55 9.66
C SER A 7 7.37 -3.41 8.52
N ILE A 8 7.44 -2.25 7.85
CA ILE A 8 6.64 -1.95 6.67
C ILE A 8 7.57 -1.62 5.49
N SER A 9 7.50 -2.40 4.42
CA SER A 9 8.23 -2.11 3.18
C SER A 9 7.30 -1.49 2.13
N PHE A 10 7.82 -0.52 1.37
CA PHE A 10 7.11 0.09 0.25
C PHE A 10 7.75 -0.37 -1.04
N GLU A 11 6.96 -1.02 -1.88
CA GLU A 11 7.38 -1.47 -3.20
C GLU A 11 6.57 -0.71 -4.26
N GLU A 12 7.27 -0.31 -5.32
CA GLU A 12 6.69 0.35 -6.46
C GLU A 12 6.97 -0.46 -7.71
N ASN A 13 6.01 -0.48 -8.64
CA ASN A 13 6.26 -1.07 -9.93
C ASN A 13 7.31 -0.23 -10.69
N PRO A 14 8.50 -0.77 -11.02
CA PRO A 14 9.56 -0.02 -11.70
C PRO A 14 9.18 0.41 -13.12
N ASN A 15 8.16 -0.24 -13.72
CA ASN A 15 7.62 0.12 -15.03
C ASN A 15 6.46 1.12 -14.95
N GLY A 16 6.14 1.62 -13.74
CA GLY A 16 5.13 2.64 -13.49
C GLY A 16 5.66 4.07 -13.68
N TYR A 17 4.78 5.05 -13.63
CA TYR A 17 5.16 6.46 -13.67
C TYR A 17 5.63 6.92 -12.28
N PRO A 18 6.85 7.42 -12.06
CA PRO A 18 7.31 7.79 -10.72
C PRO A 18 6.59 9.05 -10.25
N SER A 19 5.53 8.91 -9.45
CA SER A 19 4.63 10.02 -9.13
C SER A 19 4.42 10.21 -7.62
N VAL A 20 4.39 9.13 -6.84
CA VAL A 20 4.01 9.22 -5.43
C VAL A 20 5.15 8.80 -4.48
N HIS A 21 5.69 9.79 -3.78
CA HIS A 21 6.68 9.56 -2.74
C HIS A 21 6.19 8.57 -1.67
N GLU A 22 7.12 7.78 -1.13
CA GLU A 22 6.85 6.85 -0.02
C GLU A 22 6.14 7.54 1.16
N SER A 23 6.55 8.76 1.50
CA SER A 23 5.95 9.54 2.58
C SER A 23 4.44 9.77 2.40
N THR A 24 3.98 9.98 1.15
CA THR A 24 2.57 10.11 0.82
C THR A 24 1.83 8.79 1.02
N ARG A 25 2.43 7.67 0.59
CA ARG A 25 1.87 6.31 0.80
C ARG A 25 1.76 6.00 2.28
N ARG A 26 2.82 6.27 3.05
CA ARG A 26 2.88 6.04 4.50
C ARG A 26 1.80 6.82 5.26
N ARG A 27 1.48 8.05 4.84
CA ARG A 27 0.41 8.86 5.45
C ARG A 27 -1.01 8.31 5.24
N GLN A 28 -1.21 7.41 4.28
CA GLN A 28 -2.52 6.78 4.05
C GLN A 28 -2.73 5.52 4.91
N LEU A 29 -1.70 5.07 5.63
CA LEU A 29 -1.79 3.88 6.48
C LEU A 29 -2.37 4.24 7.86
N GLU A 30 -3.28 3.41 8.36
CA GLU A 30 -3.86 3.51 9.71
C GLU A 30 -3.05 2.77 10.79
N PHE A 31 -1.91 2.21 10.40
CA PHE A 31 -1.03 1.40 11.25
C PHE A 31 0.42 1.86 11.08
N VAL A 32 1.21 1.58 12.11
CA VAL A 32 2.64 1.87 12.15
C VAL A 32 3.43 0.67 12.67
N GLU A 33 4.74 0.68 12.44
CA GLU A 33 5.65 -0.31 13.01
C GLU A 33 5.56 -0.32 14.55
N GLY A 34 5.60 -1.51 15.13
CA GLY A 34 5.42 -1.77 16.56
C GLY A 34 3.97 -1.93 17.02
N GLU A 35 2.98 -1.57 16.19
CA GLU A 35 1.56 -1.75 16.52
C GLU A 35 1.13 -3.22 16.42
N TRP A 36 0.05 -3.57 17.13
CA TRP A 36 -0.64 -4.84 16.92
C TRP A 36 -1.33 -4.87 15.56
N TYR A 37 -1.20 -6.00 14.86
CA TYR A 37 -1.89 -6.21 13.60
C TYR A 37 -3.41 -6.12 13.75
N SER A 38 -4.03 -5.44 12.79
CA SER A 38 -5.48 -5.33 12.66
C SER A 38 -5.86 -5.41 11.19
N GLU A 39 -6.61 -6.45 10.81
CA GLU A 39 -7.12 -6.62 9.45
C GLU A 39 -8.02 -5.46 9.02
N GLU A 40 -8.80 -4.90 9.94
CA GLU A 40 -9.65 -3.74 9.67
C GLU A 40 -8.81 -2.52 9.26
N LYS A 41 -7.70 -2.26 9.95
CA LYS A 41 -6.78 -1.17 9.59
C LYS A 41 -6.12 -1.40 8.23
N ILE A 42 -5.84 -2.65 7.87
CA ILE A 42 -5.30 -3.01 6.54
C ILE A 42 -6.32 -2.68 5.45
N ILE A 43 -7.57 -3.08 5.63
CA ILE A 43 -8.66 -2.82 4.68
C ILE A 43 -8.87 -1.32 4.50
N ARG A 44 -8.92 -0.56 5.59
CA ARG A 44 -9.08 0.90 5.55
C ARG A 44 -7.88 1.59 4.89
N SER A 45 -6.66 1.17 5.20
CA SER A 45 -5.44 1.71 4.58
C SER A 45 -5.41 1.45 3.07
N ARG A 46 -5.84 0.26 2.63
CA ARG A 46 -5.97 -0.05 1.21
C ARG A 46 -7.00 0.84 0.53
N ALA A 47 -8.16 1.06 1.16
CA ALA A 47 -9.18 1.96 0.65
C ALA A 47 -8.68 3.42 0.55
N SER A 48 -7.96 3.91 1.57
CA SER A 48 -7.34 5.23 1.58
C SER A 48 -6.26 5.39 0.52
N LEU A 49 -5.47 4.34 0.23
CA LEU A 49 -4.53 4.37 -0.89
C LEU A 49 -5.27 4.48 -2.23
N MET A 50 -6.31 3.68 -2.44
CA MET A 50 -7.10 3.72 -3.68
C MET A 50 -7.87 5.04 -3.87
N SER A 51 -8.26 5.71 -2.79
CA SER A 51 -8.99 6.99 -2.86
C SER A 51 -8.15 8.16 -3.36
N LEU A 52 -6.82 8.04 -3.35
CA LEU A 52 -5.92 9.04 -3.93
C LEU A 52 -6.05 9.14 -5.46
N THR A 53 -6.71 8.18 -6.12
CA THR A 53 -6.87 8.10 -7.59
C THR A 53 -5.55 8.19 -8.38
N THR A 54 -4.41 8.00 -7.70
CA THR A 54 -3.07 7.97 -8.29
C THR A 54 -2.61 6.57 -8.64
N PHE A 55 -3.19 5.55 -8.01
CA PHE A 55 -2.79 4.15 -8.15
C PHE A 55 -3.83 3.35 -8.91
N GLU A 56 -3.38 2.59 -9.90
CA GLU A 56 -4.17 1.55 -10.55
C GLU A 56 -4.32 0.34 -9.61
N ILE A 57 -3.26 0.05 -8.85
CA ILE A 57 -3.21 -1.08 -7.91
C ILE A 57 -2.61 -0.59 -6.61
N ALA A 58 -3.28 -0.89 -5.50
CA ALA A 58 -2.73 -0.83 -4.15
C ALA A 58 -3.04 -2.14 -3.42
N THR A 59 -1.99 -2.83 -2.97
CA THR A 59 -2.10 -4.06 -2.17
C THR A 59 -1.23 -3.95 -0.91
N ILE A 60 -1.69 -4.62 0.14
CA ILE A 60 -0.96 -4.73 1.39
C ILE A 60 -0.90 -6.22 1.73
N ASP A 61 0.29 -6.79 1.66
CA ASP A 61 0.52 -8.22 1.90
C ASP A 61 1.18 -8.40 3.27
N SER A 62 0.73 -9.40 4.02
CA SER A 62 1.40 -9.85 5.23
C SER A 62 2.40 -10.97 4.90
N MET A 63 3.64 -10.78 5.31
CA MET A 63 4.72 -11.74 5.14
C MET A 63 5.24 -12.17 6.52
N PRO A 64 5.56 -13.46 6.71
CA PRO A 64 6.16 -13.91 7.95
C PRO A 64 7.50 -13.20 8.21
N GLY A 65 7.75 -12.90 9.48
CA GLY A 65 8.99 -12.33 9.98
C GLY A 65 10.24 -13.04 9.46
N ARG A 66 11.25 -12.34 8.90
CA ARG A 66 12.60 -12.90 8.69
C ARG A 66 13.24 -13.29 10.02
N ARG A 67 12.88 -12.59 11.09
CA ARG A 67 13.24 -12.93 12.47
C ARG A 67 12.12 -13.79 13.05
N THR A 68 12.50 -15.02 13.40
CA THR A 68 11.69 -16.09 13.96
C THR A 68 11.25 -15.80 15.39
N THR A 69 10.58 -14.67 15.61
CA THR A 69 9.71 -14.52 16.78
C THR A 69 8.30 -14.76 16.28
N ASP A 70 7.65 -15.82 16.77
CA ASP A 70 6.37 -16.34 16.27
C ASP A 70 5.21 -15.33 16.34
N SER A 71 5.44 -14.17 16.97
CA SER A 71 4.45 -13.11 17.18
C SER A 71 4.70 -11.83 16.37
N THR A 72 5.47 -11.88 15.27
CA THR A 72 5.74 -10.70 14.43
C THR A 72 5.48 -10.94 12.95
N ILE A 73 5.03 -9.91 12.25
CA ILE A 73 4.79 -9.90 10.81
C ILE A 73 5.47 -8.71 10.13
N HIS A 74 5.82 -8.88 8.86
CA HIS A 74 6.21 -7.79 7.97
C HIS A 74 5.05 -7.47 7.04
N LEU A 75 4.80 -6.18 6.81
CA LEU A 75 3.80 -5.74 5.85
C LEU A 75 4.48 -5.15 4.63
N ARG A 76 4.06 -5.58 3.44
CA ARG A 76 4.49 -4.98 2.18
C ARG A 76 3.36 -4.18 1.59
N VAL A 77 3.60 -2.90 1.34
CA VAL A 77 2.69 -2.01 0.62
C VAL A 77 3.19 -1.91 -0.82
N PHE A 78 2.45 -2.51 -1.75
CA PHE A 78 2.76 -2.45 -3.17
C PHE A 78 1.80 -1.49 -3.88
N THR A 79 2.35 -0.60 -4.69
CA THR A 79 1.58 0.37 -5.47
C THR A 79 2.02 0.42 -6.93
N LYS A 80 1.04 0.48 -7.85
CA LYS A 80 1.26 0.75 -9.28
C LYS A 80 0.57 2.06 -9.66
N ASN A 81 1.34 3.06 -10.08
CA ASN A 81 0.81 4.36 -10.48
C ASN A 81 0.07 4.28 -11.82
N ILE A 82 -1.02 5.04 -11.94
CA ILE A 82 -1.75 5.23 -13.19
C ILE A 82 -0.86 5.98 -14.19
N LYS A 83 -0.89 5.59 -15.47
CA LYS A 83 -0.18 6.29 -16.53
C LYS A 83 -0.97 7.56 -16.92
N PRO A 84 -0.32 8.72 -17.09
CA PRO A 84 -1.02 9.97 -17.40
C PRO A 84 -1.92 9.94 -18.64
N TYR A 85 -1.56 9.15 -19.66
CA TYR A 85 -2.36 9.01 -20.89
C TYR A 85 -3.59 8.13 -20.74
N ASP A 86 -3.65 7.24 -19.73
CA ASP A 86 -4.85 6.42 -19.46
C ASP A 86 -5.98 7.29 -18.88
N VAL A 87 -5.65 8.34 -18.14
CA VAL A 87 -6.63 9.32 -17.62
C VAL A 87 -7.28 10.11 -18.76
N GLY A 88 -6.49 10.52 -19.76
CA GLY A 88 -6.97 11.27 -20.92
C GLY A 88 -7.89 10.46 -21.83
N ALA A 89 -7.57 9.18 -22.06
CA ALA A 89 -8.41 8.29 -22.85
C ALA A 89 -9.79 8.05 -22.20
N ASN A 90 -9.85 7.92 -20.87
CA ASN A 90 -11.11 7.69 -20.17
C ASN A 90 -12.03 8.92 -20.21
N LEU A 91 -11.47 10.14 -20.10
CA LEU A 91 -12.24 11.39 -20.24
C LEU A 91 -12.81 11.58 -21.67
N LEU A 92 -12.08 11.16 -22.69
CA LEU A 92 -12.51 11.29 -24.09
C LEU A 92 -13.60 10.29 -24.51
N LEU A 93 -13.72 9.15 -23.82
CA LEU A 93 -14.76 8.15 -24.09
C LEU A 93 -16.10 8.46 -23.40
N TYR A 94 -16.11 9.41 -22.46
CA TYR A 94 -17.31 9.87 -21.75
C TYR A 94 -17.89 11.18 -22.33
N GLN A 95 -17.43 11.63 -23.52
CA GLN A 95 -17.98 12.77 -24.25
C GLN A 95 -19.01 12.37 -25.29
#